data_AF-D9PHP1-F1
#
_entry.id   AF-D9PHP1-F1
#
_cell.length_a   1.000
_cell.length_b   1.000
_cell.length_c   1.000
_cell.angle_alpha   90.00
_cell.angle_beta   90.00
_cell.angle_gamma   90.00
#
_symmetry.space_group_name_H-M   'P 1'
#
loop_
_entity.id
_entity.type
_entity.pdbx_description
1 polymer ?
#
loop_
_entity_poly.entity_id
_entity_poly.type
_entity_poly.pdbx_seq_one_letter_code
_entity_poly.pdbx_strand_id
1 'polypeptide(L)'
;MSTRDTMLGFAREAILYRAKGDGYQPEEYDPESDPEGYVTSLLTALRHWCETFKHDWNAELRRAQELFEEDLEEHRQGEAAALTE
;
A
#
# COMPACT_ATOMS: atom_id res chain seq x y z
N MET A 1 1.89 -13.58 12.86
CA MET A 1 1.59 -12.69 11.72
C MET A 1 1.74 -11.27 12.20
N SER A 2 2.62 -10.51 11.58
CA SER A 2 2.77 -9.08 11.90
C SER A 2 1.68 -8.27 11.18
N THR A 3 1.38 -7.07 11.68
CA THR A 3 0.49 -6.11 11.00
C THR A 3 0.94 -5.85 9.57
N ARG A 4 2.26 -5.82 9.33
CA ARG A 4 2.87 -5.71 8.00
C ARG A 4 2.48 -6.86 7.08
N ASP A 5 2.56 -8.11 7.55
CA ASP A 5 2.19 -9.30 6.75
C ASP A 5 0.71 -9.27 6.36
N THR A 6 -0.16 -8.83 7.29
CA THR A 6 -1.59 -8.69 7.05
C THR A 6 -1.88 -7.61 5.99
N MET A 7 -1.24 -6.45 6.08
CA MET A 7 -1.42 -5.35 5.13
C MET A 7 -0.91 -5.72 3.73
N LEU A 8 0.21 -6.43 3.65
CA LEU A 8 0.72 -6.98 2.38
C LEU A 8 -0.24 -8.03 1.79
N GLY A 9 -0.89 -8.84 2.64
CA GLY A 9 -1.93 -9.78 2.22
C GLY A 9 -3.12 -9.07 1.55
N PHE A 10 -3.67 -8.04 2.20
CA PHE A 10 -4.79 -7.27 1.64
C PHE A 10 -4.40 -6.53 0.36
N ALA A 11 -3.21 -5.93 0.32
CA ALA A 11 -2.67 -5.29 -0.87
C ALA A 11 -2.61 -6.27 -2.05
N ARG A 12 -2.07 -7.48 -1.82
CA ARG A 12 -1.96 -8.53 -2.83
C ARG A 12 -3.33 -9.00 -3.33
N GLU A 13 -4.30 -9.21 -2.43
CA GLU A 13 -5.67 -9.59 -2.82
C GLU A 13 -6.36 -8.53 -3.67
N ALA A 14 -6.24 -7.25 -3.29
CA ALA A 14 -6.83 -6.14 -4.05
C ALA A 14 -6.24 -6.02 -5.47
N ILE A 15 -4.93 -6.25 -5.62
CA ILE A 15 -4.24 -6.22 -6.91
C ILE A 15 -4.68 -7.39 -7.79
N LEU A 16 -4.71 -8.62 -7.25
CA LEU A 16 -5.18 -9.79 -8.01
C LEU A 16 -6.64 -9.64 -8.45
N TYR A 17 -7.47 -9.05 -7.60
CA TYR A 17 -8.86 -8.72 -7.95
C TYR A 17 -8.95 -7.74 -9.13
N ARG A 18 -8.10 -6.69 -9.15
CA ARG A 18 -8.01 -5.76 -10.29
C ARG A 18 -7.46 -6.43 -11.54
N ALA A 19 -6.38 -7.19 -11.42
CA ALA A 19 -5.73 -7.87 -12.54
C ALA A 19 -6.70 -8.81 -13.27
N LYS A 20 -7.54 -9.52 -12.51
CA LYS A 20 -8.65 -10.32 -13.03
C LYS A 20 -9.67 -9.49 -13.82
N GLY A 21 -9.95 -8.26 -13.38
CA GLY A 21 -10.82 -7.32 -14.10
C GLY A 21 -10.27 -6.91 -15.47
N ASP A 22 -8.95 -6.88 -15.62
CA ASP A 22 -8.25 -6.53 -16.86
C ASP A 22 -7.91 -7.76 -17.72
N GLY A 23 -8.34 -8.96 -17.32
CA GLY A 23 -8.16 -10.21 -18.06
C GLY A 23 -6.84 -10.94 -17.81
N TYR A 24 -6.02 -10.48 -16.85
CA TYR A 24 -4.79 -11.17 -16.47
C TYR A 24 -5.10 -12.43 -15.64
N GLN A 25 -4.34 -13.50 -15.89
CA GLN A 25 -4.34 -14.68 -15.02
C GLN A 25 -3.56 -14.39 -13.72
N PRO A 26 -3.95 -14.99 -12.58
CA PRO A 26 -3.31 -14.74 -11.29
C PRO A 26 -1.79 -15.00 -11.26
N GLU A 27 -1.27 -15.83 -12.16
CA GLU A 27 0.14 -16.18 -12.26
C GLU A 27 0.96 -15.26 -13.19
N GLU A 28 0.30 -14.35 -13.92
CA GLU A 28 0.94 -13.50 -14.94
C GLU A 28 1.50 -12.18 -14.38
N TYR A 29 1.16 -11.83 -13.14
CA TYR A 29 1.62 -10.60 -12.49
C TYR A 29 2.65 -10.92 -11.41
N ASP A 30 3.91 -10.55 -11.65
CA ASP A 30 5.01 -10.65 -10.68
C ASP A 30 5.37 -9.27 -10.08
N PRO A 31 4.92 -8.97 -8.84
CA PRO A 31 5.24 -7.72 -8.14
C PRO A 31 6.73 -7.47 -7.93
N GLU A 32 7.57 -8.52 -7.86
CA GLU A 32 9.00 -8.36 -7.60
C GLU A 32 9.74 -7.84 -8.84
N SER A 33 9.22 -8.13 -10.02
CA SER A 33 9.77 -7.67 -11.30
C SER A 33 9.32 -6.26 -11.71
N ASP A 34 8.23 -5.74 -11.13
CA ASP A 34 7.66 -4.42 -11.43
C ASP A 34 7.10 -3.71 -10.16
N PRO A 35 8.00 -3.17 -9.31
CA PRO A 35 7.59 -2.48 -8.08
C PRO A 35 6.83 -1.17 -8.34
N GLU A 36 7.09 -0.48 -9.45
CA GLU A 36 6.34 0.74 -9.81
C GLU A 36 4.92 0.42 -10.28
N GLY A 37 4.76 -0.60 -11.12
CA GLY A 37 3.46 -1.12 -11.49
C GLY A 37 2.69 -1.67 -10.29
N TYR A 38 3.39 -2.21 -9.29
CA TYR A 38 2.80 -2.68 -8.04
C TYR A 38 2.19 -1.54 -7.23
N VAL A 39 2.95 -0.47 -7.01
CA VAL A 39 2.46 0.72 -6.30
C VAL A 39 1.32 1.38 -7.08
N THR A 40 1.46 1.50 -8.41
CA THR A 40 0.43 2.11 -9.26
C THR A 40 -0.88 1.32 -9.24
N SER A 41 -0.80 0.00 -9.31
CA SER A 41 -1.97 -0.88 -9.27
C SER A 41 -2.68 -0.81 -7.91
N LEU A 42 -1.92 -0.78 -6.82
CA LEU A 42 -2.46 -0.63 -5.46
C LEU A 42 -3.23 0.69 -5.31
N LEU A 43 -2.60 1.82 -5.67
CA LEU A 43 -3.21 3.13 -5.59
C LEU A 43 -4.48 3.23 -6.46
N THR A 44 -4.44 2.62 -7.65
CA THR A 44 -5.60 2.57 -8.55
C THR A 44 -6.76 1.78 -7.92
N ALA A 45 -6.48 0.62 -7.31
CA ALA A 45 -7.49 -0.20 -6.65
C ALA A 45 -8.11 0.53 -5.44
N LEU A 46 -7.29 1.17 -4.61
CA LEU A 46 -7.76 1.95 -3.45
C LEU A 46 -8.61 3.16 -3.87
N ARG A 47 -8.25 3.83 -4.98
CA ARG A 47 -9.05 4.90 -5.55
C ARG A 47 -10.42 4.40 -6.02
N HIS A 48 -10.47 3.29 -6.77
CA HIS A 48 -11.75 2.71 -7.19
C HIS A 48 -12.63 2.29 -6.00
N TRP A 49 -12.02 1.78 -4.94
CA TRP A 49 -12.74 1.47 -3.70
C TRP A 49 -13.35 2.74 -3.08
N CYS A 50 -12.58 3.83 -2.98
CA CYS A 50 -13.11 5.10 -2.49
C CYS A 50 -14.27 5.62 -3.35
N GLU A 51 -14.16 5.54 -4.68
CA GLU A 51 -15.23 5.94 -5.60
C GLU A 51 -16.49 5.07 -5.43
N THR A 52 -16.33 3.76 -5.26
CA THR A 52 -17.42 2.79 -5.08
C THR A 52 -18.21 3.06 -3.78
N PHE A 53 -17.50 3.32 -2.68
CA PHE A 53 -18.09 3.51 -1.36
C PHE A 53 -18.29 4.98 -0.96
N LYS A 54 -18.01 5.91 -1.88
CA LYS A 54 -18.11 7.37 -1.69
C LYS A 54 -17.23 7.93 -0.56
N HIS A 55 -16.04 7.37 -0.40
CA HIS A 55 -14.99 7.97 0.44
C HIS A 55 -14.25 9.07 -0.34
N ASP A 56 -13.76 10.08 0.38
CA ASP A 56 -12.94 11.14 -0.21
C ASP A 56 -11.50 10.66 -0.39
N TRP A 57 -11.18 10.25 -1.62
CA TRP A 57 -9.84 9.81 -2.00
C TRP A 57 -8.73 10.79 -1.60
N ASN A 58 -8.95 12.09 -1.73
CA ASN A 58 -7.90 13.08 -1.42
C ASN A 58 -7.69 13.22 0.09
N ALA A 59 -8.76 13.05 0.88
CA ALA A 59 -8.66 13.03 2.34
C ALA A 59 -7.92 11.78 2.82
N GLU A 60 -8.27 10.60 2.28
CA GLU A 60 -7.61 9.33 2.60
C GLU A 60 -6.12 9.34 2.21
N LEU A 61 -5.79 9.86 1.02
CA LEU A 61 -4.39 9.95 0.57
C LEU A 61 -3.57 10.90 1.47
N ARG A 62 -4.14 12.04 1.86
CA ARG A 62 -3.49 12.97 2.78
C ARG A 62 -3.26 12.32 4.15
N ARG A 63 -4.25 11.60 4.67
CA ARG A 63 -4.13 10.90 5.95
C ARG A 63 -3.07 9.81 5.91
N ALA A 64 -3.00 9.06 4.82
CA ALA A 64 -1.97 8.06 4.61
C ALA A 64 -0.56 8.68 4.57
N GLN A 65 -0.43 9.86 3.96
CA GLN A 65 0.84 10.59 3.93
C GLN A 65 1.26 11.09 5.32
N GLU A 66 0.32 11.65 6.11
CA GLU A 66 0.59 12.04 7.51
C GLU A 66 1.11 10.86 8.34
N LEU A 67 0.44 9.71 8.26
CA LEU A 67 0.85 8.50 8.97
C LEU A 67 2.25 8.02 8.54
N PHE A 68 2.55 8.09 7.24
CA PHE A 68 3.88 7.74 6.75
C PHE A 68 4.97 8.69 7.25
N GLU A 69 4.68 9.99 7.34
CA GLU A 69 5.60 10.98 7.90
C GLU A 69 5.81 10.77 9.40
N GLU A 70 4.77 10.41 10.14
CA GLU A 70 4.84 10.00 11.56
C GLU A 70 5.74 8.76 11.73
N ASP A 71 5.51 7.69 10.95
CA ASP A 71 6.33 6.47 10.98
C ASP A 71 7.82 6.77 10.69
N LEU A 72 8.11 7.66 9.74
CA LEU A 72 9.48 8.08 9.41
C LEU A 72 10.15 8.86 10.54
N GLU A 73 9.39 9.67 11.27
CA GLU A 73 9.91 10.40 12.43
C GLU A 73 10.17 9.44 13.60
N GLU A 74 9.26 8.50 13.87
CA GLU A 74 9.47 7.45 14.88
C GLU A 74 10.71 6.60 14.59
N HIS A 75 10.92 6.21 13.33
CA HIS A 75 12.10 5.46 12.92
C HIS A 75 13.40 6.25 13.17
N ARG A 76 13.44 7.52 12.75
CA ARG A 76 14.61 8.40 12.97
C ARG A 76 14.91 8.58 14.46
N GLN A 77 13.88 8.71 15.29
CA GLN A 77 14.04 8.82 16.74
C GLN A 77 14.56 7.53 17.37
N GLY A 78 14.09 6.37 16.90
CA GLY A 78 14.60 5.06 17.33
C GLY A 78 16.07 4.84 16.94
N GLU A 79 16.46 5.21 15.72
CA GLU A 79 17.86 5.14 15.26
C GLU A 79 18.78 6.09 16.03
N ALA A 80 18.31 7.31 16.32
CA ALA A 80 19.06 8.27 17.11
C ALA A 80 19.30 7.79 18.55
N ALA A 81 18.29 7.14 19.17
CA ALA A 81 18.42 6.57 20.50
C ALA A 81 19.43 5.41 20.54
N ALA A 82 19.47 4.56 19.52
CA ALA A 82 20.39 3.43 19.41
C ALA A 82 21.86 3.82 19.17
N LEU A 83 22.13 5.05 18.72
CA LEU A 83 23.49 5.59 18.54
C LEU A 83 24.07 6.26 19.80
N THR A 84 23.25 6.45 20.82
CA THR A 84 23.64 7.06 22.10
C THR A 84 23.86 6.05 23.23
N GLU A 85 23.69 4.75 22.98
CA GLU A 85 24.06 3.63 23.86
C GLU A 85 25.41 3.01 23.45
#